data_AF-A0A2U3ACV7-F1
#
_entry.id   AF-A0A2U3ACV7-F1
#
_cell.length_a   1.000
_cell.length_b   1.000
_cell.length_c   1.000
_cell.angle_alpha   90.00
_cell.angle_beta   90.00
_cell.angle_gamma   90.00
#
_symmetry.space_group_name_H-M   'P 1'
#
loop_
_entity.id
_entity.type
_entity.pdbx_description
1 polymer ?
#
loop_
_entity_poly.entity_id
_entity_poly.type
_entity_poly.pdbx_seq_one_letter_code
_entity_poly.pdbx_strand_id
1 'polypeptide(L)' 'MFHTDRGKEFDNKLISEALETFGIQRSLSMKGCPYDNAMAEATFKVFKTEFANQAHF' A
#
# COMPACT_ATOMS: atom_id res chain seq x y z
N MET A 1 5.58 11.67 -4.09
CA MET A 1 4.13 11.39 -4.02
C MET A 1 3.93 10.00 -3.45
N PHE A 2 3.14 9.84 -2.41
CA PHE A 2 2.82 8.56 -1.77
C PHE A 2 1.41 8.14 -2.19
N HIS A 3 1.30 7.07 -2.98
CA HIS A 3 0.04 6.57 -3.50
C HIS A 3 -0.35 5.25 -2.82
N THR A 4 -1.53 5.20 -2.21
CA THR A 4 -2.06 4.00 -1.54
C THR A 4 -3.54 3.82 -1.82
N ASP A 5 -4.10 2.67 -1.45
CA ASP A 5 -5.55 2.56 -1.35
C ASP A 5 -6.09 3.35 -0.16
N ARG A 6 -7.41 3.28 -0.05
CA ARG A 6 -8.21 3.80 1.08
C ARG A 6 -8.37 2.76 2.19
N GLY A 7 -7.51 1.75 2.27
CA GLY A 7 -7.48 0.83 3.41
C GLY A 7 -7.22 1.61 4.69
N LYS A 8 -7.87 1.24 5.80
CA LYS A 8 -7.72 1.95 7.10
C LYS A 8 -6.27 1.98 7.61
N GLU A 9 -5.45 1.03 7.15
CA GLU A 9 -4.01 0.96 7.40
C GLU A 9 -3.27 2.19 6.85
N PHE A 10 -3.72 2.74 5.72
CA PHE A 10 -3.10 3.89 5.04
C PHE A 10 -3.97 5.16 5.11
N ASP A 11 -5.25 5.03 5.43
CA ASP A 11 -6.19 6.14 5.63
C ASP A 11 -6.44 6.44 7.11
N ASN A 12 -5.40 6.94 7.77
CA ASN A 12 -5.47 7.37 9.17
C ASN A 12 -4.64 8.65 9.43
N LYS A 13 -4.88 9.25 10.60
CA LYS A 13 -4.28 10.53 11.00
C LYS A 13 -2.75 10.47 11.10
N LEU A 14 -2.21 9.37 11.64
CA LEU A 14 -0.77 9.21 11.83
C LEU A 14 -0.02 9.23 10.48
N ILE A 15 -0.55 8.56 9.46
CA ILE A 15 0.02 8.59 8.11
C ILE A 15 -0.07 10.00 7.52
N SER A 16 -1.20 10.69 7.66
CA SER A 16 -1.33 12.08 7.19
C SER A 16 -0.30 13.02 7.83
N GLU A 17 -0.16 12.96 9.15
CA GLU A 17 0.79 13.79 9.91
C GLU A 17 2.24 13.49 9.54
N ALA A 18 2.59 12.22 9.36
CA ALA A 18 3.93 11.82 8.92
C ALA A 18 4.22 12.38 7.52
N LEU A 19 3.32 12.20 6.56
CA LEU A 19 3.51 12.69 5.19
C LEU A 19 3.61 14.22 5.14
N GLU A 20 2.83 14.93 5.95
CA GLU A 20 2.91 16.38 6.08
C GLU A 20 4.26 16.82 6.67
N THR A 21 4.71 16.17 7.74
CA THR A 21 6.00 16.45 8.41
C THR A 21 7.17 16.36 7.44
N PHE A 22 7.13 15.40 6.51
CA PHE A 22 8.17 15.20 5.50
C PHE A 22 7.90 15.90 4.16
N GLY A 23 6.82 16.68 4.04
CA GLY A 23 6.46 17.39 2.81
C GLY A 23 6.11 16.46 1.64
N ILE A 24 5.63 15.26 1.92
CA ILE A 24 5.30 14.24 0.91
C ILE A 24 3.84 14.38 0.50
N GLN A 25 3.62 14.66 -0.79
CA GLN A 25 2.27 14.71 -1.34
C GLN A 25 1.58 13.33 -1.27
N ARG A 26 0.39 13.28 -0.64
CA ARG A 26 -0.46 12.09 -0.56
C ARG A 26 -1.37 11.95 -1.77
N SER A 27 -1.59 10.72 -2.21
CA SER A 27 -2.54 10.32 -3.25
C SER A 27 -3.24 9.04 -2.82
N LEU A 28 -4.55 8.95 -3.09
CA LEU A 28 -5.35 7.78 -2.75
C LEU A 28 -6.03 7.24 -4.00
N SER A 29 -6.13 5.92 -4.11
CA SER A 29 -6.85 5.28 -5.20
C SER A 29 -8.32 5.71 -5.28
N MET A 30 -8.89 5.61 -6.48
CA MET A 30 -10.30 5.83 -6.67
C MET A 30 -11.12 4.72 -6.01
N LYS A 31 -12.26 5.10 -5.42
CA LYS A 31 -13.15 4.13 -4.79
C LYS A 31 -13.66 3.16 -5.85
N GLY A 32 -13.46 1.86 -5.63
CA GLY A 32 -13.91 0.82 -6.55
C GLY A 32 -13.07 0.68 -7.82
N CYS A 33 -11.81 1.15 -7.82
CA CYS A 33 -10.85 0.91 -8.89
C CYS A 33 -9.76 -0.07 -8.43
N PRO A 34 -9.92 -1.40 -8.68
CA PRO A 34 -8.91 -2.39 -8.29
C PRO A 34 -7.56 -2.20 -9.00
N TYR A 35 -7.57 -1.58 -10.19
CA TYR A 35 -6.38 -1.41 -11.01
C TYR A 35 -5.38 -0.41 -10.44
N ASP A 36 -5.84 0.59 -9.69
CA ASP A 36 -4.98 1.63 -9.09
C ASP A 36 -3.92 1.02 -8.16
N ASN A 37 -4.26 -0.11 -7.51
CA ASN A 37 -3.39 -0.81 -6.56
C ASN A 37 -2.86 -2.16 -7.06
N ALA A 38 -3.25 -2.60 -8.25
CA ALA A 38 -2.96 -3.95 -8.75
C ALA A 38 -1.45 -4.26 -8.80
N MET A 39 -0.61 -3.27 -9.10
CA MET A 39 0.85 -3.43 -9.09
C MET A 39 1.41 -3.73 -7.70
N ALA A 40 0.92 -3.02 -6.68
CA ALA A 40 1.32 -3.24 -5.30
C ALA A 40 0.82 -4.62 -4.82
N GLU A 41 -0.46 -4.94 -5.09
CA GLU A 41 -1.06 -6.23 -4.73
C GLU A 41 -0.33 -7.42 -5.38
N ALA A 42 0.01 -7.32 -6.67
CA ALA A 42 0.75 -8.36 -7.39
C ALA A 42 2.14 -8.57 -6.77
N THR A 43 2.83 -7.48 -6.43
CA THR A 43 4.15 -7.54 -5.78
C THR A 43 4.06 -8.21 -4.41
N PHE A 44 3.08 -7.82 -3.58
CA PHE A 44 2.85 -8.43 -2.27
C PHE A 44 2.45 -9.90 -2.38
N LYS A 45 1.71 -10.28 -3.42
CA LYS A 45 1.36 -11.68 -3.68
C LYS A 45 2.61 -12.50 -3.96
N VAL A 46 3.50 -12.04 -4.84
CA VAL A 46 4.77 -12.72 -5.12
C VAL A 46 5.60 -12.85 -3.84
N PHE A 47 5.75 -11.75 -3.10
CA PHE A 47 6.51 -11.77 -1.84
C PHE A 47 5.96 -12.80 -0.84
N LYS A 48 4.64 -12.84 -0.63
CA LYS A 48 4.00 -13.81 0.28
C LYS A 48 4.18 -15.25 -0.21
N THR A 49 4.07 -15.49 -1.51
CA THR A 49 4.28 -16.81 -2.10
C THR A 49 5.71 -17.29 -1.89
N GLU A 50 6.71 -16.47 -2.23
CA GLU A 50 8.12 -16.83 -2.04
C GLU A 50 8.45 -17.04 -0.56
N PHE A 51 7.99 -16.16 0.32
CA PHE A 51 8.23 -16.28 1.76
C PHE A 51 7.59 -17.54 2.37
N ALA A 52 6.34 -17.85 2.01
CA ALA A 52 5.68 -19.07 2.47
C ALA A 52 6.39 -20.33 1.94
N ASN A 53 6.81 -20.33 0.67
CA ASN A 53 7.55 -21.45 0.08
C ASN A 53 8.92 -21.66 0.74
N GLN A 54 9.60 -20.58 1.16
CA GLN A 54 10.85 -20.68 1.93
C GLN A 54 10.65 -21.15 3.39
N ALA A 55 9.45 -20.98 3.97
CA ALA A 55 9.13 -21.45 5.32
C ALA A 55 8.79 -22.96 5.41
N HIS A 56 8.79 -23.67 4.27
CA HIS A 56 8.44 -25.09 4.18
C HIS A 56 9.64 -26.06 4.12
N PHE A 57 10.86 -25.62 4.47
CA PHE A 57 12.07 -26.45 4.52
C PHE A 57 12.59 -26.64 5.95
#